data_AF-A0A2M7SQ51-F1
#
_entry.id   AF-A0A2M7SQ51-F1
#
_cell.length_a   1.000
_cell.length_b   1.000
_cell.length_c   1.000
_cell.angle_alpha   90.00
_cell.angle_beta   90.00
_cell.angle_gamma   90.00
#
_symmetry.space_group_name_H-M   'P 1'
#
loop_
_entity.id
_entity.type
_entity.pdbx_description
1 polymer ?
#
loop_
_entity_poly.entity_id
_entity_poly.type
_entity_poly.pdbx_seq_one_letter_code
_entity_poly.pdbx_strand_id
1 'polypeptide(L)'
;VTGLLAIDSAEPHHFTREHVQMAAAFADQVAIALENARLFGSTQKQSRRQAALLQLSADLAVALDEQDICKRAVHHLHDMLGFDYVAVFLAAEDSGDRVLQVGIGLPDQPIPERMPPGRGLSERPLLDGQLHYTPDVTQESSYIPGINGSEVDVPIRIGEEVKGVLIVESARLHAFSQNDCDVLNTAANLIGLALTRAELFASEHRQFEELAVLHSIAMAMTEAKNVDELIERTTQLIGEKLFPDNFGILLLDETANVLHLHSTYRLGIHAEQFSVPVGQGITGAVAKTGQARRVADVSKDPDYIRIDSRVRSEICVPLKIGGQVIGVINAESAKLNAFAVADERLLTTLASQLAIGIERLRAVEEQQHRLRDLALLHEISKNVSASLDLGEVLNRVVQGAVEAVGADAASINLLVEPGRAQRMASVGLSKRFKVRTDVRPGGTTMTVINTGKPLLIPDVTQRPDLVSPIVLKEGIRSFIVLPLPGRERIMGA
;
A
#
# COMPACT_ATOMS: atom_id res chain seq x y z
N VAL A 1 55.39 -48.85 -22.20
CA VAL A 1 55.63 -48.82 -23.66
C VAL A 1 54.40 -48.18 -24.30
N THR A 2 54.52 -46.93 -24.78
CA THR A 2 53.41 -46.11 -25.31
C THR A 2 53.18 -46.29 -26.81
N GLY A 3 53.98 -47.10 -27.48
CA GLY A 3 53.86 -47.46 -28.89
C GLY A 3 54.99 -48.40 -29.32
N LEU A 4 54.89 -48.95 -30.52
CA LEU A 4 55.92 -49.81 -31.13
C LEU A 4 56.28 -49.25 -32.51
N LEU A 5 57.57 -49.03 -32.76
CA LEU A 5 58.09 -48.70 -34.08
C LEU A 5 58.65 -49.97 -34.71
N ALA A 6 57.93 -50.53 -35.69
CA ALA A 6 58.41 -51.65 -36.50
C ALA A 6 58.98 -51.11 -37.81
N ILE A 7 60.17 -51.59 -38.19
CA ILE A 7 60.80 -51.29 -39.47
C ILE A 7 61.21 -52.63 -40.08
N ASP A 8 60.65 -52.95 -41.24
CA ASP A 8 60.78 -54.27 -41.89
C ASP A 8 61.49 -54.16 -43.25
N SER A 9 62.18 -55.23 -43.66
CA SER A 9 62.84 -55.33 -44.97
C SER A 9 62.61 -56.72 -45.58
N ALA A 10 62.48 -56.77 -46.91
CA ALA A 10 62.32 -58.01 -47.67
C ALA A 10 63.67 -58.72 -47.95
N GLU A 11 64.80 -58.07 -47.68
CA GLU A 11 66.15 -58.61 -47.89
C GLU A 11 66.72 -59.26 -46.61
N PRO A 12 67.23 -60.50 -46.66
CA PRO A 12 67.91 -61.12 -45.53
C PRO A 12 69.14 -60.30 -45.09
N HIS A 13 69.34 -60.17 -43.77
CA HIS A 13 70.48 -59.46 -43.17
C HIS A 13 70.63 -57.98 -43.52
N HIS A 14 69.56 -57.33 -44.00
CA HIS A 14 69.57 -55.92 -44.40
C HIS A 14 69.88 -54.94 -43.25
N PHE A 15 69.51 -55.26 -42.01
CA PHE A 15 69.70 -54.37 -40.86
C PHE A 15 71.07 -54.53 -40.20
N THR A 16 71.80 -53.42 -40.06
CA THR A 16 73.11 -53.34 -39.40
C THR A 16 73.02 -52.67 -38.03
N ARG A 17 74.10 -52.67 -37.24
CA ARG A 17 74.15 -51.94 -35.97
C ARG A 17 73.92 -50.42 -36.12
N GLU A 18 74.39 -49.84 -37.21
CA GLU A 18 74.17 -48.43 -37.53
C GLU A 18 72.68 -48.16 -37.82
N HIS A 19 72.00 -49.05 -38.55
CA HIS A 19 70.54 -48.97 -38.75
C HIS A 19 69.76 -49.00 -37.43
N VAL A 20 70.18 -49.83 -36.47
CA VAL A 20 69.55 -49.88 -35.13
C VAL A 20 69.76 -48.59 -34.34
N GLN A 21 70.97 -48.03 -34.34
CA GLN A 21 71.25 -46.76 -33.65
C GLN A 21 70.45 -45.60 -34.26
N MET A 22 70.35 -45.57 -35.58
CA MET A 22 69.56 -44.56 -36.29
C MET A 22 68.05 -44.73 -36.00
N ALA A 23 67.52 -45.95 -36.08
CA ALA A 23 66.12 -46.24 -35.76
C ALA A 23 65.76 -45.91 -34.31
N ALA A 24 66.66 -46.16 -33.35
CA ALA A 24 66.47 -45.78 -31.95
C ALA A 24 66.38 -44.26 -31.77
N ALA A 25 67.29 -43.50 -32.40
CA ALA A 25 67.24 -42.03 -32.37
C ALA A 25 65.95 -41.48 -32.99
N PHE A 26 65.46 -42.08 -34.08
CA PHE A 26 64.15 -41.72 -34.65
C PHE A 26 62.99 -42.06 -33.72
N ALA A 27 63.01 -43.24 -33.08
CA ALA A 27 61.99 -43.63 -32.11
C ALA A 27 61.92 -42.66 -30.93
N ASP A 28 63.08 -42.24 -30.40
CA ASP A 28 63.16 -41.26 -29.32
C ASP A 28 62.56 -39.90 -29.72
N GLN A 29 62.88 -39.41 -30.93
CA GLN A 29 62.32 -38.15 -31.44
C GLN A 29 60.81 -38.23 -31.67
N VAL A 30 60.31 -39.34 -32.20
CA VAL A 30 58.86 -39.56 -32.40
C VAL A 30 58.13 -39.64 -31.06
N ALA A 31 58.71 -40.32 -30.06
CA ALA A 31 58.15 -40.40 -28.71
C ALA A 31 58.00 -39.00 -28.08
N ILE A 32 59.02 -38.16 -28.16
CA ILE A 32 58.99 -36.78 -27.67
C ILE A 32 57.93 -35.94 -28.41
N ALA A 33 57.85 -36.06 -29.75
CA ALA A 33 56.87 -35.33 -30.53
C ALA A 33 55.43 -35.72 -30.18
N LEU A 34 55.16 -37.01 -29.97
CA LEU A 34 53.85 -37.52 -29.55
C LEU A 34 53.49 -37.06 -28.13
N GLU A 35 54.46 -37.07 -27.21
CA GLU A 35 54.26 -36.57 -25.85
C GLU A 35 53.96 -35.06 -25.84
N ASN A 36 54.70 -34.29 -26.64
CA ASN A 36 54.46 -32.86 -26.81
C ASN A 36 53.08 -32.57 -27.42
N ALA A 37 52.69 -33.30 -28.46
CA ALA A 37 51.36 -33.15 -29.07
C ALA A 37 50.23 -33.48 -28.07
N ARG A 38 50.41 -34.52 -27.26
CA ARG A 38 49.46 -34.90 -26.21
C ARG A 38 49.38 -33.84 -25.10
N LEU A 39 50.52 -33.38 -24.59
CA LEU A 39 50.59 -32.33 -23.58
C LEU A 39 49.95 -31.04 -24.10
N PHE A 40 50.31 -30.59 -25.30
CA PHE A 40 49.74 -29.40 -25.92
C PHE A 40 48.22 -29.52 -26.09
N GLY A 41 47.71 -30.66 -26.59
CA GLY A 41 46.28 -30.92 -26.72
C GLY A 41 45.55 -30.88 -25.38
N SER A 42 46.14 -31.47 -24.32
CA SER A 42 45.56 -31.45 -22.97
C SER A 42 45.49 -30.04 -22.38
N THR A 43 46.57 -29.27 -22.49
CA THR A 43 46.64 -27.87 -22.05
C THR A 43 45.64 -26.99 -22.81
N GLN A 44 45.52 -27.18 -24.13
CA GLN A 44 44.57 -26.42 -24.93
C GLN A 44 43.12 -26.75 -24.57
N LYS A 45 42.79 -28.03 -24.33
CA LYS A 45 41.46 -28.45 -23.87
C LYS A 45 41.13 -27.84 -22.50
N GLN A 46 42.09 -27.83 -21.57
CA GLN A 46 41.92 -27.23 -20.26
C GLN A 46 41.72 -25.72 -20.34
N SER A 47 42.52 -25.02 -21.14
CA SER A 47 42.37 -23.58 -21.36
C SER A 47 41.01 -23.22 -21.95
N ARG A 48 40.51 -23.98 -22.94
CA ARG A 48 39.16 -23.79 -23.49
C ARG A 48 38.06 -23.96 -22.43
N ARG A 49 38.18 -24.98 -21.56
CA ARG A 49 37.22 -25.22 -20.47
C ARG A 49 37.22 -24.09 -19.45
N GLN A 50 38.40 -23.60 -19.07
CA GLN A 50 38.52 -22.46 -18.16
C GLN A 50 37.92 -21.19 -18.77
N ALA A 51 38.20 -20.90 -20.04
CA ALA A 51 37.60 -19.77 -20.74
C ALA A 51 36.06 -19.88 -20.80
N ALA A 52 35.54 -21.07 -21.06
CA ALA A 52 34.10 -21.32 -21.05
C ALA A 52 33.50 -21.10 -19.65
N LEU A 53 34.13 -21.57 -18.57
CA LEU A 53 33.63 -21.33 -17.21
C LEU A 53 33.66 -19.85 -16.80
N LEU A 54 34.70 -19.11 -17.20
CA LEU A 54 34.78 -17.67 -16.96
C LEU A 54 33.67 -16.92 -17.72
N GLN A 55 33.42 -17.30 -18.96
CA GLN A 55 32.35 -16.74 -19.78
C GLN A 55 30.98 -17.04 -19.17
N LEU A 56 30.74 -18.29 -18.73
CA LEU A 56 29.52 -18.67 -18.00
C LEU A 56 29.33 -17.81 -16.76
N SER A 57 30.38 -17.66 -15.95
CA SER A 57 30.32 -16.83 -14.75
C SER A 57 29.96 -15.38 -15.06
N ALA A 58 30.49 -14.80 -16.14
CA ALA A 58 30.18 -13.44 -16.55
C ALA A 58 28.72 -13.30 -17.05
N ASP A 59 28.24 -14.27 -17.84
CA ASP A 59 26.88 -14.26 -18.37
C ASP A 59 25.83 -14.46 -17.26
N LEU A 60 26.13 -15.35 -16.30
CA LEU A 60 25.29 -15.51 -15.12
C LEU A 60 25.36 -14.31 -14.19
N ALA A 61 26.48 -13.55 -14.16
CA ALA A 61 26.63 -12.41 -13.28
C ALA A 61 25.68 -11.24 -13.58
N VAL A 62 25.09 -11.17 -14.77
CA VAL A 62 24.14 -10.10 -15.15
C VAL A 62 22.67 -10.55 -15.14
N ALA A 63 22.41 -11.86 -15.02
CA ALA A 63 21.06 -12.40 -14.99
C ALA A 63 20.46 -12.25 -13.58
N LEU A 64 19.27 -11.65 -13.49
CA LEU A 64 18.54 -11.40 -12.25
C LEU A 64 17.29 -12.28 -12.09
N ASP A 65 16.97 -13.05 -13.11
CA ASP A 65 15.79 -13.90 -13.18
C ASP A 65 16.20 -15.37 -13.21
N GLU A 66 15.49 -16.20 -12.43
CA GLU A 66 15.76 -17.64 -12.30
C GLU A 66 15.73 -18.37 -13.65
N GLN A 67 14.74 -18.05 -14.49
CA GLN A 67 14.55 -18.71 -15.77
C GLN A 67 15.65 -18.32 -16.76
N ASP A 68 16.04 -17.04 -16.80
CA ASP A 68 17.17 -16.57 -17.63
C ASP A 68 18.51 -17.18 -17.17
N ILE A 69 18.74 -17.30 -15.86
CA ILE A 69 19.93 -17.97 -15.28
C ILE A 69 20.00 -19.43 -15.75
N CYS A 70 18.92 -20.20 -15.55
CA CYS A 70 18.87 -21.61 -15.94
C CYS A 70 19.07 -21.78 -17.45
N LYS A 71 18.41 -20.92 -18.25
CA LYS A 71 18.51 -20.95 -19.71
C LYS A 71 19.94 -20.69 -20.19
N ARG A 72 20.59 -19.63 -19.71
CA ARG A 72 21.97 -19.31 -20.08
C ARG A 72 22.92 -20.43 -19.70
N ALA A 73 22.77 -20.99 -18.50
CA ALA A 73 23.60 -22.08 -18.03
C ALA A 73 23.51 -23.31 -18.92
N VAL A 74 22.28 -23.78 -19.20
CA VAL A 74 22.03 -24.97 -20.02
C VAL A 74 22.57 -24.77 -21.45
N HIS A 75 22.28 -23.63 -22.08
CA HIS A 75 22.82 -23.31 -23.40
C HIS A 75 24.35 -23.26 -23.43
N HIS A 76 24.97 -22.67 -22.41
CA HIS A 76 26.43 -22.56 -22.36
C HIS A 76 27.11 -23.92 -22.21
N LEU A 77 26.58 -24.77 -21.35
CA LEU A 77 27.08 -26.13 -21.13
C LEU A 77 26.91 -27.00 -22.38
N HIS A 78 25.78 -26.89 -23.07
CA HIS A 78 25.55 -27.63 -24.32
C HIS A 78 26.40 -27.08 -25.47
N ASP A 79 26.31 -25.77 -25.78
CA ASP A 79 26.86 -25.19 -27.01
C ASP A 79 28.38 -24.95 -26.94
N MET A 80 28.91 -24.53 -25.78
CA MET A 80 30.35 -24.21 -25.64
C MET A 80 31.18 -25.37 -25.11
N LEU A 81 30.63 -26.18 -24.19
CA LEU A 81 31.34 -27.33 -23.63
C LEU A 81 31.02 -28.65 -24.34
N GLY A 82 29.97 -28.69 -25.17
CA GLY A 82 29.67 -29.81 -26.05
C GLY A 82 29.08 -31.02 -25.32
N PHE A 83 28.32 -30.79 -24.25
CA PHE A 83 27.58 -31.85 -23.58
C PHE A 83 26.30 -32.19 -24.36
N ASP A 84 26.02 -33.48 -24.53
CA ASP A 84 24.95 -33.95 -25.43
C ASP A 84 23.56 -33.54 -24.93
N TYR A 85 23.26 -33.81 -23.66
CA TYR A 85 22.03 -33.38 -23.01
C TYR A 85 22.35 -32.67 -21.69
N VAL A 86 21.69 -31.53 -21.45
CA VAL A 86 21.84 -30.75 -20.23
C VAL A 86 20.48 -30.25 -19.77
N ALA A 87 20.18 -30.39 -18.49
CA ALA A 87 18.98 -29.84 -17.89
C ALA A 87 19.18 -29.38 -16.45
N VAL A 88 18.38 -28.40 -16.04
CA VAL A 88 18.32 -27.91 -14.66
C VAL A 88 16.92 -28.19 -14.11
N PHE A 89 16.89 -28.86 -12.96
CA PHE A 89 15.68 -29.06 -12.17
C PHE A 89 15.83 -28.33 -10.83
N LEU A 90 14.78 -27.63 -10.41
CA LEU A 90 14.71 -26.98 -9.09
C LEU A 90 13.55 -27.59 -8.28
N ALA A 91 13.76 -27.78 -6.98
CA ALA A 91 12.74 -28.28 -6.08
C ALA A 91 11.70 -27.19 -5.76
N ALA A 92 10.43 -27.49 -5.95
CA ALA A 92 9.34 -26.62 -5.58
C ALA A 92 9.20 -26.56 -4.04
N GLU A 93 9.13 -25.36 -3.48
CA GLU A 93 9.10 -25.16 -2.01
C GLU A 93 7.87 -25.80 -1.32
N ASP A 94 6.76 -25.94 -2.04
CA ASP A 94 5.48 -26.41 -1.49
C ASP A 94 5.37 -27.94 -1.39
N SER A 95 5.96 -28.64 -2.35
CA SER A 95 5.77 -30.07 -2.57
C SER A 95 7.07 -30.87 -2.50
N GLY A 96 8.22 -30.20 -2.63
CA GLY A 96 9.52 -30.85 -2.80
C GLY A 96 9.70 -31.50 -4.18
N ASP A 97 8.72 -31.36 -5.07
CA ASP A 97 8.81 -31.91 -6.42
C ASP A 97 9.89 -31.16 -7.22
N ARG A 98 10.76 -31.91 -7.91
CA ARG A 98 11.73 -31.34 -8.84
C ARG A 98 11.02 -30.93 -10.13
N VAL A 99 11.05 -29.66 -10.45
CA VAL A 99 10.44 -29.07 -11.65
C VAL A 99 11.54 -28.77 -12.66
N LEU A 100 11.33 -29.22 -13.90
CA LEU A 100 12.22 -28.91 -15.01
C LEU A 100 12.14 -27.42 -15.33
N GLN A 101 13.25 -26.71 -15.16
CA GLN A 101 13.34 -25.29 -15.54
C GLN A 101 13.65 -25.14 -17.01
N VAL A 102 14.74 -25.78 -17.45
CA VAL A 102 15.21 -25.78 -18.84
C VAL A 102 15.95 -27.08 -19.11
N GLY A 103 15.76 -27.65 -20.30
CA GLY A 103 16.57 -28.75 -20.82
C GLY A 103 16.83 -28.59 -22.32
N ILE A 104 18.01 -29.02 -22.78
CA ILE A 104 18.41 -29.00 -24.19
C ILE A 104 19.15 -30.29 -24.55
N GLY A 105 18.97 -30.78 -25.79
CA GLY A 105 19.75 -31.92 -26.32
C GLY A 105 19.03 -33.28 -26.30
N LEU A 106 17.75 -33.33 -25.91
CA LEU A 106 16.97 -34.57 -25.95
C LEU A 106 16.56 -34.98 -27.37
N PRO A 107 16.63 -36.27 -27.70
CA PRO A 107 15.91 -36.87 -28.81
C PRO A 107 14.51 -37.34 -28.40
N ASP A 108 13.48 -36.76 -29.00
CA ASP A 108 12.11 -37.30 -29.25
C ASP A 108 11.29 -37.98 -28.13
N GLN A 109 11.67 -37.92 -26.85
CA GLN A 109 10.83 -38.34 -25.71
C GLN A 109 10.51 -37.18 -24.75
N PRO A 110 9.25 -37.03 -24.30
CA PRO A 110 8.90 -36.02 -23.32
C PRO A 110 9.42 -36.40 -21.93
N ILE A 111 10.33 -35.60 -21.38
CA ILE A 111 10.72 -35.70 -19.98
C ILE A 111 9.58 -35.17 -19.10
N PRO A 112 9.31 -35.80 -17.94
CA PRO A 112 8.37 -35.26 -16.97
C PRO A 112 8.75 -33.84 -16.56
N GLU A 113 7.85 -32.88 -16.77
CA GLU A 113 8.04 -31.50 -16.30
C GLU A 113 8.18 -31.41 -14.78
N ARG A 114 7.68 -32.41 -14.05
CA ARG A 114 7.68 -32.46 -12.59
C ARG A 114 7.91 -33.88 -12.10
N MET A 115 8.85 -34.05 -11.19
CA MET A 115 9.23 -35.33 -10.59
C MET A 115 9.06 -35.28 -9.07
N PRO A 116 8.20 -36.13 -8.49
CA PRO A 116 8.04 -36.20 -7.03
C PRO A 116 9.30 -36.66 -6.30
N PRO A 117 9.44 -36.34 -5.00
CA PRO A 117 10.42 -36.98 -4.13
C PRO A 117 10.31 -38.51 -4.18
N GLY A 118 11.43 -39.21 -4.03
CA GLY A 118 11.54 -40.67 -4.06
C GLY A 118 11.74 -41.30 -5.45
N ARG A 119 12.02 -40.51 -6.49
CA ARG A 119 12.06 -40.96 -7.90
C ARG A 119 13.35 -40.51 -8.59
N GLY A 120 13.88 -41.29 -9.53
CA GLY A 120 14.99 -40.86 -10.41
C GLY A 120 16.37 -40.89 -9.75
N LEU A 121 17.43 -40.87 -10.58
CA LEU A 121 18.82 -40.77 -10.12
C LEU A 121 19.14 -39.37 -9.57
N SER A 122 18.55 -38.35 -10.20
CA SER A 122 18.66 -36.94 -9.84
C SER A 122 18.15 -36.56 -8.45
N GLU A 123 17.57 -37.50 -7.69
CA GLU A 123 17.28 -37.32 -6.27
C GLU A 123 18.51 -37.46 -5.37
N ARG A 124 19.47 -38.33 -5.72
CA ARG A 124 20.62 -38.63 -4.85
C ARG A 124 21.40 -37.37 -4.44
N PRO A 125 21.72 -36.42 -5.36
CA PRO A 125 22.41 -35.19 -4.99
C PRO A 125 21.62 -34.28 -4.05
N LEU A 126 20.27 -34.33 -4.05
CA LEU A 126 19.45 -33.54 -3.13
C LEU A 126 19.50 -34.09 -1.70
N LEU A 127 19.76 -35.40 -1.55
CA LEU A 127 19.81 -36.06 -0.24
C LEU A 127 21.18 -35.94 0.42
N ASP A 128 22.26 -36.17 -0.32
CA ASP A 128 23.62 -36.17 0.23
C ASP A 128 24.46 -34.93 -0.13
N GLY A 129 23.99 -34.12 -1.09
CA GLY A 129 24.68 -32.92 -1.54
C GLY A 129 25.96 -33.19 -2.33
N GLN A 130 26.10 -34.38 -2.92
CA GLN A 130 27.26 -34.79 -3.71
C GLN A 130 26.93 -35.00 -5.19
N LEU A 131 27.95 -34.88 -6.03
CA LEU A 131 27.85 -35.23 -7.45
C LEU A 131 27.81 -36.75 -7.60
N HIS A 132 26.87 -37.25 -8.40
CA HIS A 132 26.76 -38.67 -8.73
C HIS A 132 27.06 -38.87 -10.22
N TYR A 133 27.96 -39.78 -10.53
CA TYR A 133 28.25 -40.20 -11.90
C TYR A 133 27.80 -41.64 -12.10
N THR A 134 26.87 -41.83 -13.03
CA THR A 134 26.34 -43.13 -13.44
C THR A 134 26.89 -43.47 -14.83
N PRO A 135 27.88 -44.38 -14.94
CA PRO A 135 28.53 -44.70 -16.22
C PRO A 135 27.67 -45.52 -17.18
N ASP A 136 26.65 -46.22 -16.66
CA ASP A 136 25.67 -47.00 -17.41
C ASP A 136 24.31 -46.91 -16.71
N VAL A 137 23.43 -46.03 -17.20
CA VAL A 137 22.09 -45.81 -16.62
C VAL A 137 21.17 -47.01 -16.78
N THR A 138 21.45 -47.93 -17.71
CA THR A 138 20.60 -49.10 -17.95
C THR A 138 20.69 -50.15 -16.85
N GLN A 139 21.70 -50.07 -15.99
CA GLN A 139 21.89 -50.95 -14.83
C GLN A 139 21.22 -50.41 -13.56
N GLU A 140 20.70 -49.19 -13.59
CA GLU A 140 20.12 -48.53 -12.43
C GLU A 140 18.60 -48.70 -12.38
N SER A 141 18.09 -49.37 -11.34
CA SER A 141 16.65 -49.62 -11.19
C SER A 141 15.82 -48.35 -10.92
N SER A 142 16.47 -47.30 -10.40
CA SER A 142 15.85 -46.00 -10.12
C SER A 142 15.90 -45.03 -11.30
N TYR A 143 16.54 -45.41 -12.42
CA TYR A 143 16.64 -44.57 -13.61
C TYR A 143 15.25 -44.33 -14.23
N ILE A 144 14.98 -43.08 -14.58
CA ILE A 144 13.80 -42.69 -15.36
C ILE A 144 14.28 -42.65 -16.81
N PRO A 145 13.74 -43.51 -17.70
CA PRO A 145 14.25 -43.61 -19.07
C PRO A 145 14.27 -42.27 -19.82
N GLY A 146 15.48 -41.87 -20.23
CA GLY A 146 15.77 -40.73 -21.11
C GLY A 146 16.75 -41.17 -22.20
N ILE A 147 18.03 -40.84 -22.07
CA ILE A 147 19.09 -41.27 -22.98
C ILE A 147 19.80 -42.52 -22.46
N ASN A 148 19.75 -43.62 -23.23
CA ASN A 148 20.55 -44.81 -22.93
C ASN A 148 22.05 -44.49 -23.04
N GLY A 149 22.76 -44.46 -21.92
CA GLY A 149 24.19 -44.22 -21.88
C GLY A 149 24.70 -43.92 -20.48
N SER A 150 25.28 -42.74 -20.28
CA SER A 150 25.79 -42.29 -18.98
C SER A 150 25.18 -40.96 -18.55
N GLU A 151 25.12 -40.72 -17.25
CA GLU A 151 24.48 -39.56 -16.62
C GLU A 151 25.36 -39.02 -15.48
N VAL A 152 25.44 -37.71 -15.36
CA VAL A 152 26.04 -37.00 -14.23
C VAL A 152 24.99 -36.09 -13.62
N ASP A 153 24.72 -36.33 -12.34
CA ASP A 153 23.81 -35.53 -11.53
C ASP A 153 24.61 -34.67 -10.55
N VAL A 154 24.50 -33.35 -10.68
CA VAL A 154 25.27 -32.40 -9.87
C VAL A 154 24.34 -31.55 -9.00
N PRO A 155 24.58 -31.46 -7.68
CA PRO A 155 23.73 -30.68 -6.80
C PRO A 155 23.91 -29.17 -7.06
N ILE A 156 22.80 -28.44 -7.15
CA ILE A 156 22.78 -26.98 -7.21
C ILE A 156 22.41 -26.47 -5.81
N ARG A 157 23.36 -25.75 -5.18
CA ARG A 157 23.17 -25.16 -3.86
C ARG A 157 22.69 -23.72 -3.98
N ILE A 158 21.54 -23.44 -3.40
CA ILE A 158 20.95 -22.09 -3.34
C ILE A 158 20.93 -21.69 -1.87
N GLY A 159 21.72 -20.68 -1.51
CA GLY A 159 22.07 -20.40 -0.12
C GLY A 159 22.86 -21.56 0.51
N GLU A 160 22.39 -22.06 1.65
CA GLU A 160 23.01 -23.19 2.37
C GLU A 160 22.40 -24.56 2.00
N GLU A 161 21.29 -24.57 1.25
CA GLU A 161 20.50 -25.76 0.95
C GLU A 161 20.73 -26.24 -0.49
N VAL A 162 20.61 -27.55 -0.72
CA VAL A 162 20.57 -28.12 -2.07
C VAL A 162 19.13 -28.06 -2.54
N LYS A 163 18.83 -27.12 -3.44
CA LYS A 163 17.48 -26.88 -3.96
C LYS A 163 17.33 -27.24 -5.44
N GLY A 164 18.38 -27.74 -6.08
CA GLY A 164 18.33 -28.13 -7.48
C GLY A 164 19.34 -29.19 -7.85
N VAL A 165 19.22 -29.65 -9.09
CA VAL A 165 20.13 -30.61 -9.71
C VAL A 165 20.35 -30.24 -11.18
N LEU A 166 21.62 -30.21 -11.57
CA LEU A 166 22.07 -30.12 -12.95
C LEU A 166 22.30 -31.54 -13.45
N ILE A 167 21.52 -31.94 -14.46
CA ILE A 167 21.58 -33.26 -15.08
C ILE A 167 22.30 -33.13 -16.41
N VAL A 168 23.29 -33.99 -16.65
CA VAL A 168 24.01 -34.08 -17.92
C VAL A 168 24.06 -35.52 -18.38
N GLU A 169 23.51 -35.82 -19.55
CA GLU A 169 23.50 -37.18 -20.12
C GLU A 169 24.29 -37.25 -21.42
N SER A 170 24.78 -38.45 -21.74
CA SER A 170 25.37 -38.80 -23.03
C SER A 170 24.89 -40.17 -23.46
N ALA A 171 24.66 -40.35 -24.77
CA ALA A 171 24.33 -41.65 -25.35
C ALA A 171 25.50 -42.65 -25.33
N ARG A 172 26.70 -42.22 -24.89
CA ARG A 172 27.88 -43.07 -24.75
C ARG A 172 27.97 -43.59 -23.32
N LEU A 173 28.26 -44.88 -23.18
CA LEU A 173 28.66 -45.45 -21.91
C LEU A 173 30.03 -44.88 -21.49
N HIS A 174 30.21 -44.66 -20.19
CA HIS A 174 31.45 -44.11 -19.63
C HIS A 174 31.90 -42.78 -20.26
N ALA A 175 30.98 -41.90 -20.66
CA ALA A 175 31.32 -40.70 -21.44
C ALA A 175 32.12 -39.65 -20.65
N PHE A 176 31.93 -39.60 -19.33
CA PHE A 176 32.42 -38.52 -18.49
C PHE A 176 33.71 -38.89 -17.76
N SER A 177 34.69 -37.99 -17.81
CA SER A 177 35.94 -38.07 -17.06
C SER A 177 35.85 -37.27 -15.74
N GLN A 178 36.83 -37.45 -14.85
CA GLN A 178 36.91 -36.67 -13.61
C GLN A 178 36.96 -35.16 -13.89
N ASN A 179 37.71 -34.74 -14.92
CA ASN A 179 37.76 -33.32 -15.31
C ASN A 179 36.41 -32.80 -15.82
N ASP A 180 35.54 -33.65 -16.34
CA ASP A 180 34.18 -33.25 -16.73
C ASP A 180 33.32 -33.04 -15.49
N CYS A 181 33.41 -33.96 -14.53
CA CYS A 181 32.73 -33.84 -13.23
C CYS A 181 33.17 -32.56 -12.49
N ASP A 182 34.45 -32.22 -12.50
CA ASP A 182 34.97 -31.01 -11.85
C ASP A 182 34.45 -29.71 -12.51
N VAL A 183 34.33 -29.71 -13.85
CA VAL A 183 33.75 -28.60 -14.62
C VAL A 183 32.26 -28.46 -14.34
N LEU A 184 31.52 -29.58 -14.33
CA LEU A 184 30.09 -29.58 -14.04
C LEU A 184 29.81 -29.15 -12.59
N ASN A 185 30.62 -29.59 -11.64
CA ASN A 185 30.54 -29.14 -10.24
C ASN A 185 30.80 -27.63 -10.12
N THR A 186 31.79 -27.11 -10.85
CA THR A 186 32.03 -25.66 -10.89
C THR A 186 30.86 -24.91 -11.51
N ALA A 187 30.30 -25.41 -12.61
CA ALA A 187 29.14 -24.79 -13.25
C ALA A 187 27.91 -24.80 -12.33
N ALA A 188 27.60 -25.91 -11.67
CA ALA A 188 26.50 -26.00 -10.71
C ALA A 188 26.65 -25.02 -9.55
N ASN A 189 27.88 -24.83 -9.04
CA ASN A 189 28.15 -23.81 -8.01
C ASN A 189 27.91 -22.38 -8.52
N LEU A 190 28.32 -22.07 -9.76
CA LEU A 190 28.06 -20.75 -10.36
C LEU A 190 26.56 -20.51 -10.58
N ILE A 191 25.82 -21.53 -11.03
CA ILE A 191 24.36 -21.49 -11.17
C ILE A 191 23.73 -21.23 -9.81
N GLY A 192 24.11 -22.00 -8.78
CA GLY A 192 23.59 -21.85 -7.43
C GLY A 192 23.82 -20.46 -6.82
N LEU A 193 25.02 -19.90 -7.02
CA LEU A 193 25.34 -18.54 -6.58
C LEU A 193 24.49 -17.48 -7.31
N ALA A 194 24.31 -17.63 -8.62
CA ALA A 194 23.48 -16.73 -9.42
C ALA A 194 22.01 -16.80 -8.98
N LEU A 195 21.48 -18.00 -8.73
CA LEU A 195 20.12 -18.21 -8.24
C LEU A 195 19.93 -17.62 -6.83
N THR A 196 20.89 -17.83 -5.93
CA THR A 196 20.88 -17.21 -4.58
C THR A 196 20.77 -15.68 -4.68
N ARG A 197 21.52 -15.09 -5.60
CA ARG A 197 21.46 -13.64 -5.84
C ARG A 197 20.10 -13.22 -6.41
N ALA A 198 19.53 -13.98 -7.35
CA ALA A 198 18.22 -13.69 -7.90
C ALA A 198 17.12 -13.75 -6.82
N GLU A 199 17.15 -14.76 -5.94
CA GLU A 199 16.25 -14.85 -4.78
C GLU A 199 16.40 -13.65 -3.84
N LEU A 200 17.64 -13.29 -3.49
CA LEU A 200 17.90 -12.15 -2.61
C LEU A 200 17.41 -10.84 -3.26
N PHE A 201 17.71 -10.62 -4.54
CA PHE A 201 17.26 -9.44 -5.26
C PHE A 201 15.73 -9.36 -5.35
N ALA A 202 15.06 -10.48 -5.62
CA ALA A 202 13.60 -10.54 -5.65
C ALA A 202 13.00 -10.25 -4.26
N SER A 203 13.62 -10.77 -3.19
CA SER A 203 13.20 -10.49 -1.81
C SER A 203 13.42 -9.03 -1.41
N GLU A 204 14.56 -8.43 -1.74
CA GLU A 204 14.84 -7.01 -1.49
C GLU A 204 13.87 -6.11 -2.26
N HIS A 205 13.62 -6.42 -3.54
CA HIS A 205 12.68 -5.66 -4.35
C HIS A 205 11.25 -5.76 -3.80
N ARG A 206 10.83 -6.96 -3.37
CA ARG A 206 9.54 -7.15 -2.70
C ARG A 206 9.44 -6.31 -1.42
N GLN A 207 10.42 -6.39 -0.54
CA GLN A 207 10.45 -5.58 0.69
C GLN A 207 10.41 -4.08 0.41
N PHE A 208 11.10 -3.62 -0.64
CA PHE A 208 11.04 -2.22 -1.06
C PHE A 208 9.63 -1.81 -1.48
N GLU A 209 8.95 -2.60 -2.32
CA GLU A 209 7.56 -2.33 -2.72
C GLU A 209 6.61 -2.34 -1.51
N GLU A 210 6.77 -3.28 -0.58
CA GLU A 210 6.00 -3.33 0.67
C GLU A 210 6.18 -2.06 1.51
N LEU A 211 7.43 -1.61 1.69
CA LEU A 211 7.75 -0.36 2.41
C LEU A 211 7.22 0.88 1.67
N ALA A 212 7.30 0.89 0.34
CA ALA A 212 6.79 1.99 -0.47
C ALA A 212 5.26 2.14 -0.34
N VAL A 213 4.52 1.03 -0.26
CA VAL A 213 3.07 1.05 -0.02
C VAL A 213 2.75 1.50 1.40
N LEU A 214 3.44 0.98 2.42
CA LEU A 214 3.30 1.44 3.80
C LEU A 214 3.52 2.95 3.92
N HIS A 215 4.60 3.46 3.30
CA HIS A 215 4.90 4.89 3.28
C HIS A 215 3.81 5.70 2.54
N SER A 216 3.33 5.19 1.41
CA SER A 216 2.30 5.87 0.60
C SER A 216 0.95 5.94 1.33
N ILE A 217 0.57 4.91 2.10
CA ILE A 217 -0.60 4.94 2.97
C ILE A 217 -0.40 5.92 4.12
N ALA A 218 0.79 5.94 4.73
CA ALA A 218 1.10 6.92 5.76
C ALA A 218 0.93 8.36 5.25
N MET A 219 1.39 8.65 4.04
CA MET A 219 1.16 9.93 3.38
C MET A 219 -0.32 10.19 3.09
N ALA A 220 -1.05 9.23 2.54
CA ALA A 220 -2.49 9.35 2.29
C ALA A 220 -3.28 9.66 3.57
N MET A 221 -2.94 9.03 4.71
CA MET A 221 -3.54 9.31 6.01
C MET A 221 -3.30 10.75 6.48
N THR A 222 -2.18 11.37 6.10
CA THR A 222 -1.89 12.76 6.47
C THR A 222 -2.64 13.77 5.61
N GLU A 223 -2.81 13.46 4.32
CA GLU A 223 -3.37 14.37 3.30
C GLU A 223 -4.90 14.30 3.20
N ALA A 224 -5.49 13.13 3.46
CA ALA A 224 -6.93 12.91 3.29
C ALA A 224 -7.75 13.84 4.19
N LYS A 225 -8.87 14.34 3.64
CA LYS A 225 -9.76 15.27 4.35
C LYS A 225 -10.99 14.58 4.96
N ASN A 226 -11.35 13.42 4.44
CA ASN A 226 -12.48 12.61 4.87
C ASN A 226 -12.15 11.12 4.72
N VAL A 227 -12.96 10.27 5.35
CA VAL A 227 -12.77 8.81 5.38
C VAL A 227 -12.83 8.20 3.98
N ASP A 228 -13.74 8.69 3.13
CA ASP A 228 -13.97 8.16 1.78
C ASP A 228 -12.72 8.31 0.90
N GLU A 229 -12.12 9.50 0.89
CA GLU A 229 -10.90 9.82 0.14
C GLU A 229 -9.72 8.94 0.61
N LEU A 230 -9.60 8.73 1.92
CA LEU A 230 -8.55 7.88 2.48
C LEU A 230 -8.71 6.42 2.03
N ILE A 231 -9.93 5.88 2.13
CA ILE A 231 -10.22 4.49 1.78
C ILE A 231 -10.05 4.26 0.28
N GLU A 232 -10.56 5.17 -0.56
CA GLU A 232 -10.42 5.07 -2.01
C GLU A 232 -8.95 5.04 -2.44
N ARG A 233 -8.17 6.01 -1.95
CA ARG A 233 -6.74 6.12 -2.29
C ARG A 233 -5.94 4.93 -1.76
N THR A 234 -6.24 4.45 -0.56
CA THR A 234 -5.59 3.27 0.03
C THR A 234 -5.95 2.00 -0.73
N THR A 235 -7.21 1.85 -1.13
CA THR A 235 -7.68 0.69 -1.91
C THR A 235 -6.97 0.61 -3.25
N GLN A 236 -6.83 1.73 -3.94
CA GLN A 236 -6.09 1.81 -5.20
C GLN A 236 -4.61 1.48 -5.02
N LEU A 237 -3.94 2.06 -4.01
CA LEU A 237 -2.51 1.84 -3.76
C LEU A 237 -2.20 0.37 -3.45
N ILE A 238 -2.98 -0.25 -2.56
CA ILE A 238 -2.76 -1.63 -2.16
C ILE A 238 -3.12 -2.58 -3.31
N GLY A 239 -4.26 -2.36 -3.96
CA GLY A 239 -4.72 -3.18 -5.09
C GLY A 239 -3.75 -3.14 -6.27
N GLU A 240 -3.25 -1.97 -6.64
CA GLU A 240 -2.34 -1.85 -7.79
C GLU A 240 -0.95 -2.46 -7.53
N LYS A 241 -0.42 -2.30 -6.31
CA LYS A 241 0.99 -2.63 -6.00
C LYS A 241 1.20 -4.00 -5.38
N LEU A 242 0.27 -4.49 -4.57
CA LEU A 242 0.46 -5.72 -3.79
C LEU A 242 -0.56 -6.81 -4.16
N PHE A 243 -1.80 -6.43 -4.46
CA PHE A 243 -2.90 -7.39 -4.69
C PHE A 243 -3.66 -7.07 -5.98
N PRO A 244 -3.06 -7.33 -7.16
CA PRO A 244 -3.54 -6.87 -8.46
C PRO A 244 -4.78 -7.59 -8.98
N ASP A 245 -5.30 -8.58 -8.26
CA ASP A 245 -6.56 -9.24 -8.57
C ASP A 245 -7.72 -8.42 -7.94
N ASN A 246 -8.63 -9.05 -7.22
CA ASN A 246 -9.77 -8.39 -6.59
C ASN A 246 -9.34 -7.92 -5.18
N PHE A 247 -9.51 -6.64 -4.88
CA PHE A 247 -9.20 -6.07 -3.57
C PHE A 247 -10.29 -5.09 -3.15
N GLY A 248 -10.63 -5.03 -1.86
CA GLY A 248 -11.65 -4.11 -1.38
C GLY A 248 -11.65 -3.92 0.12
N ILE A 249 -12.26 -2.82 0.55
CA ILE A 249 -12.38 -2.45 1.96
C ILE A 249 -13.85 -2.31 2.29
N LEU A 250 -14.29 -3.02 3.33
CA LEU A 250 -15.64 -2.94 3.86
C LEU A 250 -15.62 -2.26 5.23
N LEU A 251 -16.52 -1.31 5.46
CA LEU A 251 -16.71 -0.70 6.78
C LEU A 251 -17.91 -1.32 7.49
N LEU A 252 -17.80 -1.49 8.80
CA LEU A 252 -18.89 -1.97 9.64
C LEU A 252 -19.89 -0.84 9.93
N ASP A 253 -21.15 -1.07 9.60
CA ASP A 253 -22.27 -0.34 10.18
C ASP A 253 -22.76 -1.11 11.42
N GLU A 254 -22.50 -0.53 12.59
CA GLU A 254 -22.86 -1.12 13.88
C GLU A 254 -24.37 -1.16 14.11
N THR A 255 -25.13 -0.25 13.50
CA THR A 255 -26.59 -0.17 13.68
C THR A 255 -27.31 -1.25 12.89
N ALA A 256 -26.86 -1.48 11.65
CA ALA A 256 -27.40 -2.51 10.78
C ALA A 256 -26.71 -3.89 10.97
N ASN A 257 -25.57 -3.93 11.66
CA ASN A 257 -24.72 -5.10 11.87
C ASN A 257 -24.32 -5.78 10.54
N VAL A 258 -23.91 -4.95 9.58
CA VAL A 258 -23.48 -5.37 8.23
C VAL A 258 -22.19 -4.64 7.84
N LEU A 259 -21.38 -5.30 7.03
CA LEU A 259 -20.22 -4.71 6.36
C LEU A 259 -20.67 -4.12 5.02
N HIS A 260 -20.49 -2.81 4.83
CA HIS A 260 -20.72 -2.16 3.55
C HIS A 260 -19.43 -2.06 2.76
N LEU A 261 -19.46 -2.48 1.50
CA LEU A 261 -18.34 -2.32 0.60
C LEU A 261 -18.15 -0.83 0.30
N HIS A 262 -17.01 -0.30 0.68
CA HIS A 262 -16.75 1.13 0.58
C HIS A 262 -15.93 1.49 -0.65
N SER A 263 -14.93 0.67 -0.97
CA SER A 263 -14.12 0.84 -2.18
C SER A 263 -13.59 -0.50 -2.64
N THR A 264 -13.32 -0.58 -3.95
CA THR A 264 -12.82 -1.78 -4.60
C THR A 264 -11.79 -1.45 -5.66
N TYR A 265 -10.85 -2.37 -5.86
CA TYR A 265 -9.96 -2.45 -6.99
C TYR A 265 -10.34 -3.69 -7.82
N ARG A 266 -10.65 -3.49 -9.10
CA ARG A 266 -11.01 -4.52 -10.10
C ARG A 266 -12.24 -5.39 -9.81
N LEU A 267 -12.92 -5.19 -8.69
CA LEU A 267 -14.25 -5.74 -8.47
C LEU A 267 -15.22 -4.99 -9.39
N GLY A 268 -15.77 -5.65 -10.41
CA GLY A 268 -16.70 -5.06 -11.38
C GLY A 268 -18.10 -4.75 -10.81
N ILE A 269 -18.18 -4.44 -9.52
CA ILE A 269 -19.40 -4.20 -8.74
C ILE A 269 -19.38 -2.77 -8.25
N HIS A 270 -20.49 -2.04 -8.37
CA HIS A 270 -20.63 -0.73 -7.74
C HIS A 270 -20.68 -0.91 -6.21
N ALA A 271 -19.73 -0.31 -5.49
CA ALA A 271 -19.54 -0.44 -4.04
C ALA A 271 -20.83 -0.19 -3.24
N GLU A 272 -21.66 0.73 -3.72
CA GLU A 272 -22.88 1.23 -3.06
C GLU A 272 -24.00 0.19 -2.85
N GLN A 273 -23.91 -1.02 -3.44
CA GLN A 273 -24.99 -2.02 -3.38
C GLN A 273 -24.59 -3.34 -2.70
N PHE A 274 -23.35 -3.49 -2.27
CA PHE A 274 -22.88 -4.75 -1.69
C PHE A 274 -22.71 -4.64 -0.17
N SER A 275 -23.42 -5.50 0.56
CA SER A 275 -23.28 -5.62 2.01
C SER A 275 -23.23 -7.08 2.45
N VAL A 276 -22.44 -7.35 3.49
CA VAL A 276 -22.25 -8.68 4.06
C VAL A 276 -22.63 -8.65 5.54
N PRO A 277 -23.63 -9.42 5.99
CA PRO A 277 -23.96 -9.50 7.41
C PRO A 277 -22.78 -10.01 8.26
N VAL A 278 -22.62 -9.46 9.46
CA VAL A 278 -21.58 -9.94 10.39
C VAL A 278 -21.83 -11.41 10.72
N GLY A 279 -20.77 -12.22 10.61
CA GLY A 279 -20.79 -13.67 10.78
C GLY A 279 -21.21 -14.48 9.54
N GLN A 280 -21.53 -13.84 8.41
CA GLN A 280 -21.72 -14.52 7.12
C GLN A 280 -20.54 -14.23 6.19
N GLY A 281 -20.17 -15.18 5.33
CA GLY A 281 -18.99 -14.97 4.50
C GLY A 281 -17.68 -15.14 5.27
N ILE A 282 -16.58 -15.24 4.53
CA ILE A 282 -15.24 -15.13 5.10
C ILE A 282 -15.07 -13.74 5.72
N THR A 283 -15.43 -12.67 5.00
CA THR A 283 -15.38 -11.29 5.48
C THR A 283 -16.21 -11.05 6.75
N GLY A 284 -17.47 -11.49 6.81
CA GLY A 284 -18.29 -11.32 8.01
C GLY A 284 -17.84 -12.19 9.17
N ALA A 285 -17.27 -13.38 8.93
CA ALA A 285 -16.63 -14.17 9.98
C ALA A 285 -15.40 -13.45 10.58
N VAL A 286 -14.58 -12.80 9.74
CA VAL A 286 -13.47 -11.95 10.20
C VAL A 286 -13.98 -10.75 11.00
N ALA A 287 -15.07 -10.10 10.57
CA ALA A 287 -15.67 -9.02 11.36
C ALA A 287 -16.16 -9.48 12.74
N LYS A 288 -16.76 -10.67 12.81
CA LYS A 288 -17.30 -11.25 14.05
C LYS A 288 -16.19 -11.68 15.03
N THR A 289 -15.15 -12.34 14.52
CA THR A 289 -14.07 -12.90 15.34
C THR A 289 -12.97 -11.90 15.63
N GLY A 290 -12.80 -10.90 14.76
CA GLY A 290 -11.64 -10.04 14.73
C GLY A 290 -10.34 -10.81 14.43
N GLN A 291 -10.38 -12.01 13.83
CA GLN A 291 -9.15 -12.74 13.48
C GLN A 291 -9.00 -12.76 11.96
N ALA A 292 -7.78 -12.55 11.48
CA ALA A 292 -7.48 -12.69 10.06
C ALA A 292 -7.78 -14.13 9.61
N ARG A 293 -8.21 -14.28 8.36
CA ARG A 293 -8.52 -15.58 7.78
C ARG A 293 -7.96 -15.64 6.36
N ARG A 294 -7.06 -16.59 6.14
CA ARG A 294 -6.40 -16.86 4.86
C ARG A 294 -6.83 -18.23 4.34
N VAL A 295 -7.51 -18.25 3.21
CA VAL A 295 -8.16 -19.44 2.63
C VAL A 295 -7.46 -19.81 1.33
N ALA A 296 -6.80 -20.97 1.31
CA ALA A 296 -6.03 -21.45 0.17
C ALA A 296 -6.90 -21.94 -1.01
N ASP A 297 -8.10 -22.42 -0.72
CA ASP A 297 -9.07 -22.88 -1.73
C ASP A 297 -10.50 -22.54 -1.29
N VAL A 298 -11.04 -21.44 -1.81
CA VAL A 298 -12.40 -20.97 -1.46
C VAL A 298 -13.49 -21.95 -1.89
N SER A 299 -13.22 -22.83 -2.85
CA SER A 299 -14.21 -23.84 -3.29
C SER A 299 -14.48 -24.92 -2.24
N LYS A 300 -13.58 -25.05 -1.26
CA LYS A 300 -13.69 -26.00 -0.14
C LYS A 300 -14.15 -25.33 1.16
N ASP A 301 -14.25 -24.00 1.18
CA ASP A 301 -14.63 -23.27 2.37
C ASP A 301 -16.16 -23.07 2.40
N PRO A 302 -16.87 -23.59 3.42
CA PRO A 302 -18.32 -23.51 3.49
C PRO A 302 -18.84 -22.09 3.73
N ASP A 303 -17.99 -21.20 4.26
CA ASP A 303 -18.37 -19.81 4.53
C ASP A 303 -18.16 -18.92 3.30
N TYR A 304 -17.58 -19.42 2.20
CA TYR A 304 -17.31 -18.59 1.03
C TYR A 304 -18.60 -18.16 0.31
N ILE A 305 -18.77 -16.84 0.14
CA ILE A 305 -19.85 -16.27 -0.67
C ILE A 305 -19.32 -16.12 -2.09
N ARG A 306 -19.79 -16.97 -2.99
CA ARG A 306 -19.32 -16.98 -4.38
C ARG A 306 -19.95 -15.85 -5.19
N ILE A 307 -19.19 -14.77 -5.40
CA ILE A 307 -19.59 -13.61 -6.19
C ILE A 307 -18.91 -13.64 -7.57
N ASP A 308 -17.58 -13.85 -7.60
CA ASP A 308 -16.83 -14.07 -8.83
C ASP A 308 -16.40 -15.54 -8.94
N SER A 309 -16.82 -16.19 -10.01
CA SER A 309 -16.52 -17.60 -10.27
C SER A 309 -15.03 -17.91 -10.48
N ARG A 310 -14.20 -16.89 -10.77
CA ARG A 310 -12.76 -17.01 -11.04
C ARG A 310 -11.92 -17.07 -9.78
N VAL A 311 -12.44 -16.61 -8.64
CA VAL A 311 -11.71 -16.56 -7.37
C VAL A 311 -11.45 -17.98 -6.85
N ARG A 312 -10.22 -18.23 -6.43
CA ARG A 312 -9.72 -19.52 -5.95
C ARG A 312 -9.12 -19.46 -4.56
N SER A 313 -8.53 -18.33 -4.16
CA SER A 313 -8.07 -18.10 -2.78
C SER A 313 -8.47 -16.70 -2.31
N GLU A 314 -8.62 -16.53 -1.00
CA GLU A 314 -9.06 -15.27 -0.37
C GLU A 314 -8.28 -15.04 0.92
N ILE A 315 -7.97 -13.79 1.24
CA ILE A 315 -7.45 -13.35 2.52
C ILE A 315 -8.23 -12.15 3.02
N CYS A 316 -8.74 -12.27 4.24
CA CYS A 316 -9.47 -11.21 4.93
C CYS A 316 -8.76 -10.83 6.22
N VAL A 317 -8.57 -9.53 6.46
CA VAL A 317 -8.01 -9.01 7.71
C VAL A 317 -8.91 -7.93 8.31
N PRO A 318 -9.07 -7.89 9.64
CA PRO A 318 -9.92 -6.91 10.30
C PRO A 318 -9.24 -5.54 10.40
N LEU A 319 -10.01 -4.47 10.19
CA LEU A 319 -9.65 -3.11 10.58
C LEU A 319 -10.02 -2.93 12.06
N LYS A 320 -9.04 -2.64 12.92
CA LYS A 320 -9.25 -2.57 14.37
C LYS A 320 -8.76 -1.29 15.01
N ILE A 321 -9.53 -0.79 15.98
CA ILE A 321 -9.17 0.29 16.90
C ILE A 321 -9.43 -0.19 18.32
N GLY A 322 -8.43 -0.14 19.21
CA GLY A 322 -8.63 -0.51 20.62
C GLY A 322 -9.20 -1.91 20.86
N GLY A 323 -9.07 -2.84 19.90
CA GLY A 323 -9.65 -4.18 19.93
C GLY A 323 -11.03 -4.32 19.27
N GLN A 324 -11.71 -3.22 18.96
CA GLN A 324 -12.99 -3.19 18.24
C GLN A 324 -12.77 -3.25 16.74
N VAL A 325 -13.55 -4.07 16.04
CA VAL A 325 -13.52 -4.17 14.58
C VAL A 325 -14.41 -3.08 13.98
N ILE A 326 -13.84 -2.24 13.12
CA ILE A 326 -14.56 -1.17 12.42
C ILE A 326 -14.77 -1.45 10.92
N GLY A 327 -14.24 -2.57 10.43
CA GLY A 327 -14.30 -2.98 9.04
C GLY A 327 -13.40 -4.16 8.73
N VAL A 328 -13.32 -4.55 7.46
CA VAL A 328 -12.53 -5.68 6.97
C VAL A 328 -11.91 -5.31 5.63
N ILE A 329 -10.63 -5.63 5.46
CA ILE A 329 -9.98 -5.63 4.15
C ILE A 329 -10.11 -7.04 3.56
N ASN A 330 -10.50 -7.11 2.29
CA ASN A 330 -10.61 -8.33 1.50
C ASN A 330 -9.65 -8.29 0.31
N ALA A 331 -8.87 -9.36 0.12
CA ALA A 331 -8.08 -9.58 -1.09
C ALA A 331 -8.33 -11.00 -1.61
N GLU A 332 -8.51 -11.14 -2.91
CA GLU A 332 -8.90 -12.37 -3.59
C GLU A 332 -7.96 -12.62 -4.76
N SER A 333 -7.72 -13.89 -5.11
CA SER A 333 -6.93 -14.26 -6.28
C SER A 333 -7.57 -15.38 -7.09
N ALA A 334 -7.31 -15.37 -8.40
CA ALA A 334 -7.68 -16.47 -9.30
C ALA A 334 -6.76 -17.70 -9.18
N LYS A 335 -5.64 -17.59 -8.45
CA LYS A 335 -4.72 -18.70 -8.20
C LYS A 335 -5.09 -19.43 -6.91
N LEU A 336 -4.87 -20.74 -6.86
CA LEU A 336 -4.96 -21.49 -5.62
C LEU A 336 -3.78 -21.13 -4.71
N ASN A 337 -4.03 -21.09 -3.40
CA ASN A 337 -3.01 -20.85 -2.38
C ASN A 337 -2.12 -19.62 -2.68
N ALA A 338 -2.70 -18.53 -3.20
CA ALA A 338 -1.94 -17.39 -3.67
C ALA A 338 -1.29 -16.57 -2.54
N PHE A 339 -1.83 -16.66 -1.32
CA PHE A 339 -1.41 -15.83 -0.18
C PHE A 339 -0.58 -16.64 0.81
N ALA A 340 0.57 -16.10 1.19
CA ALA A 340 1.46 -16.62 2.22
C ALA A 340 1.16 -15.99 3.60
N VAL A 341 1.82 -16.52 4.64
CA VAL A 341 1.75 -15.95 6.00
C VAL A 341 2.35 -14.53 6.05
N ALA A 342 3.32 -14.23 5.20
CA ALA A 342 3.90 -12.89 5.07
C ALA A 342 2.86 -11.87 4.59
N ASP A 343 2.04 -12.22 3.59
CA ASP A 343 1.00 -11.36 3.05
C ASP A 343 -0.06 -11.03 4.12
N GLU A 344 -0.43 -12.01 4.95
CA GLU A 344 -1.35 -11.80 6.08
C GLU A 344 -0.81 -10.79 7.09
N ARG A 345 0.47 -10.91 7.44
CA ARG A 345 1.14 -9.99 8.40
C ARG A 345 1.24 -8.58 7.83
N LEU A 346 1.61 -8.46 6.56
CA LEU A 346 1.67 -7.18 5.86
C LEU A 346 0.29 -6.52 5.82
N LEU A 347 -0.73 -7.24 5.34
CA LEU A 347 -2.08 -6.70 5.22
C LEU A 347 -2.69 -6.35 6.58
N THR A 348 -2.40 -7.13 7.63
CA THR A 348 -2.78 -6.79 9.01
C THR A 348 -2.13 -5.50 9.49
N THR A 349 -0.87 -5.25 9.12
CA THR A 349 -0.15 -4.02 9.45
C THR A 349 -0.76 -2.82 8.73
N LEU A 350 -1.02 -2.96 7.42
CA LEU A 350 -1.69 -1.94 6.61
C LEU A 350 -3.10 -1.63 7.15
N ALA A 351 -3.86 -2.67 7.52
CA ALA A 351 -5.18 -2.54 8.13
C ALA A 351 -5.13 -1.77 9.45
N SER A 352 -4.13 -2.04 10.29
CA SER A 352 -3.96 -1.36 11.58
C SER A 352 -3.64 0.14 11.37
N GLN A 353 -2.77 0.47 10.41
CA GLN A 353 -2.49 1.86 10.06
C GLN A 353 -3.73 2.57 9.53
N LEU A 354 -4.42 1.96 8.56
CA LEU A 354 -5.62 2.54 7.98
C LEU A 354 -6.71 2.79 9.03
N ALA A 355 -6.90 1.86 9.97
CA ALA A 355 -7.87 2.01 11.05
C ALA A 355 -7.57 3.25 11.92
N ILE A 356 -6.30 3.52 12.25
CA ILE A 356 -5.87 4.74 12.95
C ILE A 356 -6.19 6.00 12.14
N GLY A 357 -5.95 5.97 10.82
CA GLY A 357 -6.29 7.07 9.92
C GLY A 357 -7.79 7.37 9.88
N ILE A 358 -8.61 6.32 9.80
CA ILE A 358 -10.08 6.44 9.83
C ILE A 358 -10.55 7.03 11.17
N GLU A 359 -9.99 6.57 12.30
CA GLU A 359 -10.31 7.11 13.63
C GLU A 359 -10.04 8.61 13.72
N ARG A 360 -8.85 9.03 13.27
CA ARG A 360 -8.44 10.42 13.26
C ARG A 360 -9.43 11.28 12.47
N LEU A 361 -9.81 10.83 11.27
CA LEU A 361 -10.71 11.58 10.39
C LEU A 361 -12.12 11.68 10.99
N ARG A 362 -12.66 10.59 11.53
CA ARG A 362 -13.94 10.59 12.24
C ARG A 362 -13.92 11.55 13.45
N ALA A 363 -12.83 11.55 14.23
CA ALA A 363 -12.67 12.46 15.36
C ALA A 363 -12.60 13.94 14.93
N VAL A 364 -11.92 14.23 13.82
CA VAL A 364 -11.85 15.59 13.25
C VAL A 364 -13.23 16.05 12.77
N GLU A 365 -13.97 15.20 12.05
CA GLU A 365 -15.33 15.49 11.58
C GLU A 365 -16.28 15.75 12.76
N GLU A 366 -16.22 14.93 13.81
CA GLU A 366 -17.02 15.12 15.02
C GLU A 366 -16.70 16.45 15.72
N GLN A 367 -15.41 16.80 15.85
CA GLN A 367 -15.00 18.07 16.44
C GLN A 367 -15.49 19.28 15.62
N GLN A 368 -15.43 19.19 14.30
CA GLN A 368 -15.95 20.24 13.40
C GLN A 368 -17.48 20.36 13.48
N HIS A 369 -18.20 19.26 13.63
CA HIS A 369 -19.65 19.28 13.90
C HIS A 369 -19.96 20.00 15.21
N ARG A 370 -19.28 19.62 16.31
CA ARG A 370 -19.47 20.26 17.61
C ARG A 370 -19.17 21.76 17.60
N LEU A 371 -18.13 22.20 16.90
CA LEU A 371 -17.80 23.63 16.75
C LEU A 371 -18.88 24.39 15.98
N ARG A 372 -19.45 23.80 14.92
CA ARG A 372 -20.57 24.39 14.18
C ARG A 372 -21.81 24.56 15.06
N ASP A 373 -22.15 23.55 15.84
CA ASP A 373 -23.30 23.61 16.75
C ASP A 373 -23.12 24.69 17.82
N LEU A 374 -21.93 24.79 18.41
CA LEU A 374 -21.60 25.84 19.38
C LEU A 374 -21.65 27.24 18.77
N ALA A 375 -21.18 27.41 17.53
CA ALA A 375 -21.23 28.70 16.84
C ALA A 375 -22.69 29.16 16.60
N LEU A 376 -23.57 28.25 16.19
CA LEU A 376 -25.00 28.52 16.01
C LEU A 376 -25.68 28.91 17.33
N LEU A 377 -25.40 28.16 18.41
CA LEU A 377 -25.92 28.48 19.75
C LEU A 377 -25.44 29.86 20.22
N HIS A 378 -24.17 30.18 20.01
CA HIS A 378 -23.62 31.48 20.37
C HIS A 378 -24.26 32.63 19.58
N GLU A 379 -24.53 32.45 18.29
CA GLU A 379 -25.22 33.44 17.45
C GLU A 379 -26.67 33.67 17.92
N ILE A 380 -27.42 32.60 18.20
CA ILE A 380 -28.78 32.69 18.75
C ILE A 380 -28.76 33.44 20.09
N SER A 381 -27.84 33.09 20.99
CA SER A 381 -27.69 33.75 22.30
C SER A 381 -27.37 35.24 22.16
N LYS A 382 -26.52 35.62 21.20
CA LYS A 382 -26.18 37.01 20.90
C LYS A 382 -27.41 37.80 20.41
N ASN A 383 -28.19 37.22 19.49
CA ASN A 383 -29.39 37.87 18.95
C ASN A 383 -30.49 38.04 20.00
N VAL A 384 -30.68 37.05 20.87
CA VAL A 384 -31.62 37.15 22.02
C VAL A 384 -31.16 38.22 23.00
N SER A 385 -29.86 38.26 23.32
CA SER A 385 -29.30 39.27 24.24
C SER A 385 -29.39 40.69 23.68
N ALA A 386 -29.13 40.88 22.39
CA ALA A 386 -29.28 42.16 21.71
C ALA A 386 -30.74 42.66 21.68
N SER A 387 -31.72 41.75 21.66
CA SER A 387 -33.14 42.09 21.76
C SER A 387 -33.59 42.46 23.18
N LEU A 388 -32.84 42.06 24.22
CA LEU A 388 -33.19 42.31 25.63
C LEU A 388 -32.62 43.63 26.17
N ASP A 389 -31.64 44.25 25.50
CA ASP A 389 -31.02 45.51 25.94
C ASP A 389 -31.50 46.74 25.17
N LEU A 390 -32.83 46.90 25.06
CA LEU A 390 -33.45 48.11 24.51
C LEU A 390 -32.99 49.38 25.27
N GLY A 391 -32.67 49.25 26.56
CA GLY A 391 -32.17 50.36 27.39
C GLY A 391 -30.82 50.90 26.93
N GLU A 392 -29.84 50.03 26.67
CA GLU A 392 -28.53 50.45 26.17
C GLU A 392 -28.63 51.07 24.77
N VAL A 393 -29.44 50.49 23.88
CA VAL A 393 -29.67 51.04 22.54
C VAL A 393 -30.24 52.46 22.61
N LEU A 394 -31.29 52.67 23.41
CA LEU A 394 -31.90 54.01 23.55
C LEU A 394 -30.95 55.02 24.19
N ASN A 395 -30.10 54.61 25.14
CA ASN A 395 -29.09 55.49 25.72
C ASN A 395 -28.04 55.93 24.68
N ARG A 396 -27.58 55.02 23.82
CA ARG A 396 -26.65 55.38 22.73
C ARG A 396 -27.28 56.32 21.71
N VAL A 397 -28.55 56.10 21.36
CA VAL A 397 -29.29 56.99 20.44
C VAL A 397 -29.42 58.41 21.02
N VAL A 398 -29.78 58.52 22.30
CA VAL A 398 -29.88 59.84 22.96
C VAL A 398 -28.52 60.53 23.01
N GLN A 399 -27.45 59.80 23.33
CA GLN A 399 -26.08 60.34 23.34
C GLN A 399 -25.67 60.90 21.98
N GLY A 400 -25.88 60.13 20.90
CA GLY A 400 -25.58 60.58 19.54
C GLY A 400 -26.42 61.79 19.10
N ALA A 401 -27.68 61.88 19.54
CA ALA A 401 -28.54 63.03 19.24
C ALA A 401 -28.06 64.32 19.92
N VAL A 402 -27.59 64.23 21.18
CA VAL A 402 -26.99 65.36 21.91
C VAL A 402 -25.75 65.87 21.18
N GLU A 403 -24.87 64.95 20.77
CA GLU A 403 -23.63 65.28 20.06
C GLU A 403 -23.90 65.89 18.66
N ALA A 404 -24.84 65.33 17.90
CA ALA A 404 -25.12 65.76 16.53
C ALA A 404 -25.72 67.17 16.45
N VAL A 405 -26.51 67.57 17.44
CA VAL A 405 -27.19 68.88 17.48
C VAL A 405 -26.44 69.88 18.37
N GLY A 406 -25.43 69.44 19.11
CA GLY A 406 -24.71 70.26 20.09
C GLY A 406 -25.61 70.71 21.24
N ALA A 407 -26.51 69.85 21.70
CA ALA A 407 -27.41 70.14 22.82
C ALA A 407 -26.75 69.84 24.17
N ASP A 408 -27.25 70.41 25.26
CA ASP A 408 -26.74 70.12 26.61
C ASP A 408 -27.36 68.84 27.23
N ALA A 409 -28.58 68.48 26.79
CA ALA A 409 -29.33 67.36 27.33
C ALA A 409 -30.41 66.86 26.36
N ALA A 410 -30.74 65.57 26.46
CA ALA A 410 -31.87 64.97 25.74
C ALA A 410 -32.46 63.77 26.50
N SER A 411 -33.68 63.38 26.14
CA SER A 411 -34.34 62.20 26.70
C SER A 411 -35.32 61.58 25.70
N ILE A 412 -35.50 60.26 25.77
CA ILE A 412 -36.57 59.54 25.08
C ILE A 412 -37.61 59.12 26.11
N ASN A 413 -38.86 59.52 25.91
CA ASN A 413 -39.97 59.12 26.77
C ASN A 413 -41.01 58.35 25.93
N LEU A 414 -41.44 57.19 26.41
CA LEU A 414 -42.49 56.38 25.80
C LEU A 414 -43.77 56.46 26.62
N LEU A 415 -44.91 56.48 25.93
CA LEU A 415 -46.23 56.38 26.56
C LEU A 415 -46.45 54.94 27.04
N VAL A 416 -46.69 54.79 28.33
CA VAL A 416 -46.96 53.47 28.94
C VAL A 416 -48.46 53.28 29.12
N GLU A 417 -49.19 54.35 29.45
CA GLU A 417 -50.65 54.40 29.60
C GLU A 417 -51.17 55.75 29.07
N PRO A 418 -52.47 55.87 28.71
CA PRO A 418 -53.06 57.16 28.34
C PRO A 418 -52.82 58.22 29.43
N GLY A 419 -52.10 59.29 29.10
CA GLY A 419 -51.75 60.35 30.05
C GLY A 419 -50.51 60.08 30.92
N ARG A 420 -49.74 59.00 30.69
CA ARG A 420 -48.49 58.69 31.40
C ARG A 420 -47.35 58.36 30.47
N ALA A 421 -46.22 59.05 30.67
CA ALA A 421 -44.97 58.79 29.97
C ALA A 421 -43.90 58.27 30.94
N GLN A 422 -43.15 57.28 30.47
CA GLN A 422 -41.97 56.76 31.14
C GLN A 422 -40.74 57.13 30.32
N ARG A 423 -39.73 57.64 31.00
CA ARG A 423 -38.44 57.91 30.39
C ARG A 423 -37.67 56.60 30.21
N MET A 424 -37.24 56.35 28.98
CA MET A 424 -36.50 55.13 28.63
C MET A 424 -34.99 55.38 28.57
N ALA A 425 -34.56 56.59 28.21
CA ALA A 425 -33.16 57.00 28.15
C ALA A 425 -33.02 58.51 28.35
N SER A 426 -31.89 58.97 28.91
CA SER A 426 -31.55 60.40 28.99
C SER A 426 -30.07 60.65 29.17
N VAL A 427 -29.61 61.78 28.65
CA VAL A 427 -28.25 62.32 28.76
C VAL A 427 -28.35 63.78 29.21
N GLY A 428 -27.44 64.24 30.08
CA GLY A 428 -27.34 65.65 30.50
C GLY A 428 -28.41 66.15 31.49
N LEU A 429 -29.31 65.28 31.97
CA LEU A 429 -30.37 65.63 32.94
C LEU A 429 -30.06 65.14 34.35
N SER A 430 -30.49 65.87 35.38
CA SER A 430 -30.25 65.47 36.77
C SER A 430 -31.08 64.23 37.17
N LYS A 431 -30.56 63.43 38.11
CA LYS A 431 -31.29 62.28 38.69
C LYS A 431 -32.58 62.66 39.42
N ARG A 432 -32.81 63.95 39.71
CA ARG A 432 -34.03 64.46 40.37
C ARG A 432 -35.19 64.62 39.39
N PHE A 433 -34.93 64.55 38.08
CA PHE A 433 -35.95 64.52 37.05
C PHE A 433 -36.53 63.09 36.94
N LYS A 434 -37.61 62.83 37.69
CA LYS A 434 -38.19 61.48 37.91
C LYS A 434 -38.45 60.69 36.63
N VAL A 435 -38.23 59.38 36.71
CA VAL A 435 -38.35 58.35 35.63
C VAL A 435 -39.80 58.10 35.15
N ARG A 436 -40.81 58.57 35.90
CA ARG A 436 -42.23 58.56 35.52
C ARG A 436 -42.88 59.89 35.82
N THR A 437 -43.60 60.44 34.85
CA THR A 437 -44.30 61.71 34.98
C THR A 437 -45.68 61.60 34.34
N ASP A 438 -46.70 62.10 35.06
CA ASP A 438 -48.02 62.30 34.47
C ASP A 438 -47.90 63.36 33.36
N VAL A 439 -48.43 63.03 32.18
CA VAL A 439 -48.40 63.92 31.03
C VAL A 439 -49.41 65.03 31.29
N ARG A 440 -48.92 66.25 31.49
CA ARG A 440 -49.78 67.41 31.77
C ARG A 440 -50.76 67.66 30.61
N PRO A 441 -52.09 67.71 30.86
CA PRO A 441 -53.06 68.13 29.87
C PRO A 441 -52.71 69.53 29.34
N GLY A 442 -52.56 69.67 28.02
CA GLY A 442 -52.10 70.91 27.38
C GLY A 442 -50.61 71.21 27.51
N GLY A 443 -49.80 70.32 28.10
CA GLY A 443 -48.34 70.47 28.15
C GLY A 443 -47.64 70.07 26.85
N THR A 444 -46.33 70.38 26.73
CA THR A 444 -45.54 70.13 25.51
C THR A 444 -45.64 68.70 24.97
N THR A 445 -45.50 67.69 25.84
CA THR A 445 -45.61 66.27 25.48
C THR A 445 -47.00 65.92 24.92
N MET A 446 -48.08 66.37 25.56
CA MET A 446 -49.45 66.09 25.09
C MET A 446 -49.74 66.79 23.75
N THR A 447 -49.25 68.02 23.58
CA THR A 447 -49.40 68.77 22.33
C THR A 447 -48.75 68.06 21.15
N VAL A 448 -47.53 67.54 21.32
CA VAL A 448 -46.83 66.78 20.28
C VAL A 448 -47.51 65.45 19.99
N ILE A 449 -47.99 64.74 21.01
CA ILE A 449 -48.75 63.49 20.83
C ILE A 449 -50.05 63.72 20.05
N ASN A 450 -50.80 64.78 20.37
CA ASN A 450 -52.09 65.05 19.73
C ASN A 450 -51.95 65.61 18.30
N THR A 451 -50.93 66.45 18.07
CA THR A 451 -50.73 67.09 16.75
C THR A 451 -49.88 66.26 15.80
N GLY A 452 -49.06 65.37 16.33
CA GLY A 452 -48.06 64.61 15.59
C GLY A 452 -46.99 65.45 14.88
N LYS A 453 -46.79 66.70 15.32
CA LYS A 453 -45.81 67.61 14.74
C LYS A 453 -44.75 68.00 15.78
N PRO A 454 -43.49 68.23 15.35
CA PRO A 454 -42.46 68.84 16.18
C PRO A 454 -42.93 70.14 16.85
N LEU A 455 -42.58 70.32 18.11
CA LEU A 455 -42.82 71.55 18.86
C LEU A 455 -41.49 72.15 19.33
N LEU A 456 -41.12 73.28 18.75
CA LEU A 456 -39.98 74.10 19.21
C LEU A 456 -40.47 75.11 20.23
N ILE A 457 -39.78 75.18 21.37
CA ILE A 457 -39.94 76.21 22.39
C ILE A 457 -38.64 77.04 22.43
N PRO A 458 -38.60 78.21 21.76
CA PRO A 458 -37.40 79.04 21.71
C PRO A 458 -37.03 79.65 23.07
N ASP A 459 -38.02 79.91 23.91
CA ASP A 459 -37.84 80.42 25.27
C ASP A 459 -38.94 79.87 26.17
N VAL A 460 -38.54 79.07 27.16
CA VAL A 460 -39.43 78.43 28.12
C VAL A 460 -40.13 79.44 29.03
N THR A 461 -39.50 80.58 29.31
CA THR A 461 -40.07 81.61 30.21
C THR A 461 -41.30 82.29 29.62
N GLN A 462 -41.42 82.30 28.30
CA GLN A 462 -42.53 82.90 27.57
C GLN A 462 -43.73 81.95 27.43
N ARG A 463 -43.57 80.66 27.77
CA ARG A 463 -44.59 79.60 27.63
C ARG A 463 -44.84 78.82 28.93
N PRO A 464 -45.20 79.50 30.05
CA PRO A 464 -45.48 78.84 31.33
C PRO A 464 -46.78 77.99 31.29
N ASP A 465 -47.61 78.20 30.27
CA ASP A 465 -48.81 77.43 29.95
C ASP A 465 -48.48 75.99 29.52
N LEU A 466 -47.45 75.83 28.68
CA LEU A 466 -47.07 74.54 28.10
C LEU A 466 -45.98 73.80 28.87
N VAL A 467 -45.08 74.53 29.53
CA VAL A 467 -43.85 73.96 30.10
C VAL A 467 -43.96 73.79 31.61
N SER A 468 -43.54 72.64 32.12
CA SER A 468 -43.52 72.37 33.56
C SER A 468 -42.44 73.21 34.26
N PRO A 469 -42.71 73.79 35.45
CA PRO A 469 -41.72 74.57 36.21
C PRO A 469 -40.42 73.81 36.54
N ILE A 470 -40.46 72.47 36.48
CA ILE A 470 -39.28 71.63 36.70
C ILE A 470 -38.25 71.73 35.57
N VAL A 471 -38.66 72.09 34.35
CA VAL A 471 -37.76 72.28 33.19
C VAL A 471 -36.81 73.46 33.41
N LEU A 472 -37.33 74.56 33.97
CA LEU A 472 -36.51 75.74 34.32
C LEU A 472 -35.50 75.45 35.45
N LYS A 473 -35.83 74.52 36.35
CA LYS A 473 -34.96 74.09 37.46
C LYS A 473 -33.80 73.21 36.99
N GLU A 474 -33.93 72.54 35.86
CA GLU A 474 -32.82 71.82 35.20
C GLU A 474 -31.95 72.74 34.32
N GLY A 475 -32.20 74.05 34.32
CA GLY A 475 -31.42 75.01 33.52
C GLY A 475 -31.83 75.09 32.05
N ILE A 476 -32.83 74.32 31.61
CA ILE A 476 -33.31 74.31 30.23
C ILE A 476 -34.03 75.65 29.93
N ARG A 477 -33.57 76.35 28.89
CA ARG A 477 -34.11 77.65 28.45
C ARG A 477 -34.83 77.59 27.11
N SER A 478 -34.47 76.64 26.26
CA SER A 478 -35.12 76.32 24.99
C SER A 478 -35.04 74.82 24.78
N PHE A 479 -36.01 74.23 24.07
CA PHE A 479 -35.95 72.83 23.67
C PHE A 479 -36.91 72.52 22.52
N ILE A 480 -36.67 71.39 21.86
CA ILE A 480 -37.53 70.83 20.83
C ILE A 480 -38.09 69.51 21.35
N VAL A 481 -39.39 69.30 21.16
CA VAL A 481 -40.06 68.02 21.41
C VAL A 481 -40.49 67.43 20.08
N LEU A 482 -40.11 66.19 19.82
CA LEU A 482 -40.36 65.50 18.56
C LEU A 482 -41.27 64.29 18.81
N PRO A 483 -42.27 64.04 17.96
CA PRO A 483 -43.06 62.83 18.09
C PRO A 483 -42.22 61.60 17.74
N LEU A 484 -42.36 60.52 18.50
CA LEU A 484 -41.84 59.20 18.16
C LEU A 484 -42.95 58.40 17.47
N PRO A 485 -42.99 58.34 16.12
CA PRO A 485 -44.05 57.65 15.41
C PRO A 485 -43.95 56.13 15.62
N GLY A 486 -45.06 55.50 16.00
CA GLY A 486 -45.28 54.06 15.89
C GLY A 486 -46.11 53.71 14.67
N ARG A 487 -46.26 52.40 14.39
CA ARG A 487 -46.98 51.91 13.20
C ARG A 487 -48.44 52.37 13.09
N GLU A 488 -49.12 52.59 14.21
CA GLU A 488 -50.56 52.96 14.24
C GLU A 488 -50.86 54.23 15.05
N ARG A 489 -49.93 54.66 15.93
CA ARG A 489 -50.07 55.84 16.80
C ARG A 489 -48.71 56.36 17.24
N ILE A 490 -48.68 57.59 17.78
CA ILE A 490 -47.46 58.14 18.40
C ILE A 490 -47.19 57.41 19.72
N MET A 491 -45.97 56.90 19.85
CA MET A 491 -45.56 56.03 20.94
C MET A 491 -44.84 56.79 22.06
N GLY A 492 -44.44 58.04 21.83
CA GLY A 492 -43.64 58.81 22.76
C GLY A 492 -43.22 60.17 22.22
N ALA A 493 -42.44 60.90 23.01
CA ALA A 493 -41.91 62.22 22.67
C ALA A 493 -40.64 62.60 23.44
#